data_AF-A0A1F9MQM1-F1
#
_entry.id   AF-A0A1F9MQM1-F1
#
_cell.length_a   1.000
_cell.length_b   1.000
_cell.length_c   1.000
_cell.angle_alpha   90.00
_cell.angle_beta   90.00
_cell.angle_gamma   90.00
#
_symmetry.space_group_name_H-M   'P 1'
#
loop_
_entity.id
_entity.type
_entity.pdbx_description
1 polymer ?
#
loop_
_entity_poly.entity_id
_entity_poly.type
_entity_poly.pdbx_seq_one_letter_code
_entity_poly.pdbx_strand_id
1 'polypeptide(L)'
;MARSRQLGLRPDEKDNMNLKRIAQLEGRTEQDILRDSLRMYVRSADEQKEFFYMILFLFTNSAQKTLTRIAWAIFGYLLTNSLILVLIIK
;
A
#
# COMPACT_ATOMS: atom_id res chain seq x y z
N MET A 1 16.72 24.64 10.14
CA MET A 1 15.63 25.32 9.40
C MET A 1 15.50 24.66 8.04
N ALA A 2 14.37 23.99 7.75
CA ALA A 2 14.16 23.39 6.43
C ALA A 2 14.09 24.50 5.38
N ARG A 3 14.97 24.47 4.38
CA ARG A 3 15.04 25.48 3.32
C ARG A 3 13.73 25.42 2.51
N SER A 4 12.89 26.44 2.60
CA SER A 4 11.68 26.52 1.77
C SER A 4 12.08 26.72 0.32
N ARG A 5 12.07 25.65 -0.47
CA ARG A 5 12.17 25.74 -1.94
C ARG A 5 10.81 26.15 -2.47
N GLN A 6 10.69 27.40 -2.90
CA GLN A 6 9.50 27.89 -3.57
C GLN A 6 9.57 27.41 -5.02
N LEU A 7 8.87 26.32 -5.31
CA LEU A 7 8.71 25.83 -6.68
C LEU A 7 7.66 26.72 -7.34
N GLY A 8 8.00 27.29 -8.51
CA GLY A 8 7.09 28.11 -9.32
C GLY A 8 6.00 27.28 -9.97
N LEU A 9 5.13 26.68 -9.16
CA LEU A 9 3.90 26.04 -9.61
C LEU A 9 3.00 27.13 -10.20
N ARG A 10 2.76 27.08 -11.50
CA ARG A 10 1.79 27.93 -12.19
C ARG A 10 0.51 27.10 -12.37
N PRO A 11 -0.45 27.18 -11.44
CA PRO A 11 -1.76 26.60 -11.67
C PRO A 11 -2.44 27.33 -12.82
N ASP A 12 -3.32 26.62 -13.53
CA ASP A 12 -4.13 27.22 -14.59
C ASP A 12 -4.96 28.39 -14.04
N GLU A 13 -5.30 29.34 -14.90
CA GLU A 13 -5.98 30.60 -14.51
C GLU A 13 -7.25 30.33 -13.69
N LYS A 14 -8.01 29.29 -14.06
CA LYS A 14 -9.22 28.85 -13.35
C LYS A 14 -8.92 28.35 -11.94
N ASP A 15 -7.87 27.55 -11.80
CA ASP A 15 -7.47 26.97 -10.51
C ASP A 15 -6.87 28.03 -9.61
N ASN A 16 -6.13 28.99 -10.17
CA ASN A 16 -5.61 30.16 -9.47
C ASN A 16 -6.74 31.04 -8.92
N MET A 17 -7.79 31.31 -9.70
CA MET A 17 -8.96 32.06 -9.21
C MET A 17 -9.70 31.33 -8.09
N ASN A 18 -9.84 30.00 -8.20
CA ASN A 18 -10.45 29.20 -7.14
C ASN A 18 -9.60 29.20 -5.88
N LEU A 19 -8.27 29.04 -6.01
CA LEU A 19 -7.33 29.06 -4.90
C LEU A 19 -7.37 30.41 -4.16
N LYS A 20 -7.38 31.52 -4.91
CA LYS A 20 -7.57 32.87 -4.37
C LYS A 20 -8.88 33.05 -3.62
N ARG A 21 -9.97 32.54 -4.18
CA ARG A 21 -11.29 32.60 -3.53
C ARG A 21 -11.26 31.85 -2.19
N ILE A 22 -10.71 30.64 -2.16
CA ILE A 22 -10.60 29.83 -0.95
C ILE A 22 -9.67 30.50 0.07
N ALA A 23 -8.55 31.06 -0.37
CA ALA A 23 -7.63 31.84 0.46
C ALA A 23 -8.30 33.03 1.13
N GLN A 24 -9.11 33.78 0.38
CA GLN A 24 -9.88 34.90 0.92
C GLN A 24 -10.95 34.46 1.92
N LEU A 25 -11.64 33.35 1.67
CA LEU A 25 -12.67 32.82 2.57
C LEU A 25 -12.09 32.31 3.88
N GLU A 26 -10.92 31.67 3.84
CA GLU A 26 -10.24 31.14 5.03
C GLU A 26 -9.38 32.18 5.74
N GLY A 27 -9.14 33.35 5.14
CA GLY A 27 -8.23 34.37 5.67
C GLY A 27 -6.77 33.92 5.73
N ARG A 28 -6.37 32.95 4.89
CA ARG A 28 -5.03 32.33 4.85
C ARG A 28 -4.34 32.63 3.53
N THR A 29 -3.03 32.42 3.47
CA THR A 29 -2.30 32.55 2.21
C THR A 29 -2.58 31.34 1.31
N GLU A 30 -2.61 31.55 -0.01
CA GLU A 30 -2.71 30.48 -1.01
C GLU A 30 -1.67 29.36 -0.77
N GLN A 31 -0.46 29.74 -0.37
CA GLN A 31 0.64 28.82 -0.11
C GLN A 31 0.41 27.97 1.16
N ASP A 32 -0.22 28.53 2.20
CA ASP A 32 -0.59 27.78 3.39
C ASP A 32 -1.69 26.77 3.09
N ILE A 33 -2.68 27.15 2.28
CA ILE A 33 -3.75 26.24 1.84
C ILE A 33 -3.17 25.10 1.02
N LEU A 34 -2.30 25.39 0.06
CA LEU A 34 -1.62 24.36 -0.73
C LEU A 34 -0.77 23.44 0.17
N ARG A 35 -0.05 24.00 1.15
CA ARG A 35 0.75 23.22 2.09
C ARG A 35 -0.11 22.28 2.93
N ASP A 36 -1.24 22.76 3.45
CA ASP A 36 -2.17 21.95 4.25
C ASP A 36 -2.82 20.85 3.40
N SER A 37 -3.28 21.21 2.21
CA SER A 37 -3.88 20.28 1.25
C SER A 37 -2.91 19.16 0.89
N LEU A 38 -1.63 19.50 0.63
CA LEU A 38 -0.58 18.51 0.34
C LEU A 38 -0.28 17.64 1.55
N ARG A 39 -0.22 18.19 2.77
CA ARG A 39 -0.02 17.40 3.99
C ARG A 39 -1.15 16.41 4.20
N MET A 40 -2.39 16.84 3.98
CA MET A 40 -3.56 15.96 4.05
C MET A 40 -3.46 14.84 3.00
N TYR A 41 -3.13 15.19 1.75
CA TYR A 41 -2.98 14.20 0.68
C TYR A 41 -1.89 13.16 0.97
N VAL A 42 -0.71 13.60 1.43
CA VAL A 42 0.39 12.70 1.81
C VAL A 42 -0.03 11.76 2.93
N ARG A 43 -0.69 12.28 3.96
CA ARG A 43 -1.19 11.45 5.06
C ARG A 43 -2.19 10.40 4.57
N SER A 44 -3.13 10.79 3.72
CA SER A 44 -4.08 9.84 3.11
C SER A 44 -3.38 8.82 2.21
N ALA A 45 -2.32 9.20 1.51
CA ALA A 45 -1.53 8.29 0.68
C ALA A 45 -0.74 7.28 1.53
N ASP A 46 -0.18 7.70 2.66
CA ASP A 46 0.50 6.82 3.61
C ASP A 46 -0.49 5.81 4.23
N GLU A 47 -1.69 6.26 4.62
CA GLU A 47 -2.76 5.38 5.12
C GLU A 47 -3.22 4.36 4.05
N GLN A 48 -3.38 4.79 2.80
CA GLN A 48 -3.71 3.88 1.70
C GLN A 48 -2.60 2.86 1.45
N LYS A 49 -1.34 3.29 1.50
CA LYS A 49 -0.19 2.41 1.33
C LYS A 49 -0.15 1.34 2.42
N GLU A 50 -0.34 1.71 3.68
CA GLU A 50 -0.43 0.74 4.78
C GLU A 50 -1.58 -0.25 4.58
N PHE A 51 -2.74 0.22 4.13
CA PHE A 51 -3.87 -0.65 3.80
C PHE A 51 -3.55 -1.65 2.69
N PHE A 52 -2.90 -1.21 1.60
CA PHE A 52 -2.46 -2.10 0.53
C PHE A 52 -1.40 -3.10 1.00
N TYR A 53 -0.46 -2.68 1.84
CA TYR A 53 0.52 -3.60 2.44
C TYR A 53 -0.14 -4.64 3.34
N MET A 54 -1.14 -4.25 4.15
CA MET A 54 -1.90 -5.17 4.98
C MET A 54 -2.65 -6.21 4.15
N ILE A 55 -3.35 -5.77 3.10
CA ILE A 55 -4.07 -6.68 2.17
C ILE A 55 -3.09 -7.63 1.49
N LEU A 56 -1.98 -7.11 0.97
CA LEU A 56 -0.96 -7.91 0.31
C LEU A 56 -0.39 -8.96 1.27
N PHE A 57 -0.07 -8.56 2.51
CA PHE A 57 0.44 -9.45 3.55
C PHE A 57 -0.55 -10.56 3.94
N LEU A 58 -1.84 -10.22 4.06
CA LEU A 58 -2.90 -11.20 4.33
C LEU A 58 -3.04 -12.20 3.17
N PHE A 59 -3.00 -11.72 1.93
CA PHE A 59 -3.07 -12.56 0.74
C PHE A 59 -1.87 -13.50 0.65
N THR A 60 -0.64 -13.00 0.86
CA THR A 60 0.57 -13.83 0.83
C THR A 60 0.59 -14.88 1.94
N ASN A 61 0.12 -14.55 3.15
CA ASN A 61 0.04 -15.52 4.24
C ASN A 61 -1.02 -16.59 3.98
N SER A 62 -2.18 -16.20 3.45
CA SER A 62 -3.24 -17.15 3.07
C SER A 62 -2.74 -18.13 1.99
N ALA A 63 -2.04 -17.62 0.97
CA ALA A 63 -1.44 -18.44 -0.08
C ALA A 63 -0.38 -19.40 0.48
N GLN A 64 0.54 -18.91 1.32
CA GLN A 64 1.57 -19.73 1.97
C GLN A 64 0.97 -20.86 2.82
N LYS A 65 -0.07 -20.57 3.61
CA LYS A 65 -0.73 -21.58 4.45
C LYS A 65 -1.42 -22.67 3.63
N THR A 66 -1.91 -22.33 2.44
CA THR A 66 -2.55 -23.28 1.53
C THR A 66 -1.51 -24.16 0.83
N LEU A 67 -0.42 -23.55 0.34
CA LEU A 67 0.69 -24.26 -0.30
C LEU A 67 1.39 -25.24 0.64
N THR A 68 1.65 -24.82 1.89
CA THR A 68 2.27 -25.69 2.90
C THR A 68 1.39 -26.91 3.20
N ARG A 69 0.07 -26.76 3.31
CA ARG A 69 -0.85 -27.89 3.50
C ARG A 69 -0.82 -28.87 2.33
N ILE A 70 -0.80 -28.37 1.09
CA ILE A 70 -0.71 -29.22 -0.10
C ILE A 70 0.65 -29.94 -0.15
N ALA A 71 1.75 -29.23 0.15
CA ALA A 71 3.08 -29.82 0.19
C ALA A 71 3.19 -30.96 1.21
N TRP A 72 2.64 -30.78 2.41
CA TRP A 72 2.57 -31.85 3.43
C TRP A 72 1.71 -33.04 2.98
N ALA A 73 0.59 -32.80 2.30
CA ALA A 73 -0.25 -33.88 1.77
C ALA A 73 0.47 -34.70 0.69
N ILE A 74 1.18 -34.04 -0.23
CA ILE A 74 1.99 -34.70 -1.27
C ILE A 74 3.15 -35.47 -0.64
N PHE A 75 3.86 -34.86 0.31
CA PHE A 75 4.96 -35.51 1.02
C PHE A 75 4.48 -36.77 1.76
N GLY A 76 3.36 -36.69 2.48
CA GLY A 76 2.75 -37.84 3.14
C GLY A 76 2.39 -38.97 2.18
N TYR A 77 1.79 -38.64 1.04
CA TYR A 77 1.42 -39.62 0.00
C TYR A 77 2.64 -40.30 -0.64
N LEU A 78 3.72 -39.55 -0.89
CA LEU A 78 4.97 -40.11 -1.40
C LEU A 78 5.63 -41.03 -0.37
N LEU A 79 5.63 -40.63 0.90
CA LEU A 79 6.21 -41.41 1.99
C LEU A 79 5.47 -42.74 2.19
N THR A 80 4.13 -42.73 2.23
CA THR A 80 3.33 -43.95 2.39
C THR A 80 3.50 -44.91 1.21
N ASN A 81 3.49 -44.41 -0.03
CA ASN A 81 3.72 -45.26 -1.19
C ASN A 81 5.12 -45.88 -1.20
N SER A 82 6.15 -45.14 -0.79
CA SER A 82 7.51 -45.68 -0.69
C SER A 82 7.64 -46.78 0.37
N LEU A 83 7.01 -46.61 1.53
CA LEU A 83 6.96 -47.62 2.60
C LEU A 83 6.20 -48.88 2.17
N ILE A 84 5.07 -48.73 1.48
CA ILE A 84 4.31 -49.86 0.93
C ILE A 84 5.16 -50.64 -0.08
N LEU A 85 5.88 -49.95 -0.96
CA LEU A 85 6.74 -50.60 -1.96
C LEU A 85 7.87 -51.42 -1.29
N VAL A 86 8.46 -50.88 -0.23
CA VAL A 86 9.49 -51.58 0.56
C VAL A 86 8.93 -52.79 1.32
N LEU A 87 7.68 -52.71 1.81
CA LEU A 87 7.00 -53.82 2.48
C LEU A 87 6.59 -54.94 1.53
N ILE A 88 6.31 -54.64 0.25
CA ILE A 88 5.92 -55.64 -0.76
C ILE A 88 7.15 -56.39 -1.33
N ILE A 89 8.32 -55.75 -1.36
CA ILE A 89 9.55 -56.33 -1.91
C ILE A 89 10.30 -57.22 -0.90
N LYS A 90 9.91 -57.20 0.38
CA LYS A 90 10.54 -57.95 1.47
C LYS A 90 9.72 -59.19 1.83
#